data_AF-A0A7J8X2C4-F1
#
_entry.id   AF-A0A7J8X2C4-F1
#
_cell.length_a   1.000
_cell.length_b   1.000
_cell.length_c   1.000
_cell.angle_alpha   90.00
_cell.angle_beta   90.00
_cell.angle_gamma   90.00
#
_symmetry.space_group_name_H-M   'P 1'
#
loop_
_entity.id
_entity.type
_entity.pdbx_description
1 polymer ?
#
loop_
_entity_poly.entity_id
_entity_poly.type
_entity_poly.pdbx_seq_one_letter_code
_entity_poly.pdbx_strand_id
1 'polypeptide(L)'
;MKVDDDGLWNNLKGCIYDVHVCQDLAASSMPLKPSDFNKKKLSYVESGCCTPPEECHMRYVNATFWVKDDTSETDPSVNADCNAWKNDRDVLCYDCQSCKQGYVKALKSKWSKLGVFLVSMAVFLIACHMALFLATMWEIHCT
;
A
#
# COMPACT_ATOMS: atom_id res chain seq x y z
N MET A 1 -7.17 13.91 0.52
CA MET A 1 -5.90 13.93 1.29
C MET A 1 -4.81 14.38 0.35
N LYS A 2 -4.25 15.58 0.57
CA LYS A 2 -3.14 16.08 -0.26
C LYS A 2 -1.88 15.38 0.26
N VAL A 3 -1.16 14.74 -0.66
CA VAL A 3 0.02 13.90 -0.36
C VAL A 3 1.20 14.75 0.12
N ASP A 4 1.14 16.06 -0.08
CA ASP A 4 2.25 17.01 0.07
C ASP A 4 2.20 17.84 1.37
N ASP A 5 1.29 17.53 2.31
CA ASP A 5 1.28 18.21 3.61
C ASP A 5 2.27 17.51 4.56
N ASP A 6 3.44 18.11 4.73
CA ASP A 6 4.52 17.52 5.54
C ASP A 6 4.18 17.47 7.03
N GLY A 7 3.39 18.42 7.55
CA GLY A 7 2.95 18.42 8.95
C GLY A 7 2.05 17.23 9.26
N LEU A 8 1.09 16.96 8.37
CA LEU A 8 0.23 15.78 8.45
C LEU A 8 1.04 14.49 8.24
N TRP A 9 1.92 14.46 7.24
CA TRP A 9 2.73 13.27 6.93
C TRP A 9 3.62 12.86 8.10
N ASN A 10 4.22 13.80 8.83
CA ASN A 10 5.05 13.50 9.99
C ASN A 10 4.31 12.76 11.11
N ASN A 11 3.00 12.97 11.24
CA ASN A 11 2.18 12.21 12.19
C ASN A 11 1.85 10.81 11.64
N LEU A 12 1.54 10.71 10.35
CA LEU A 12 1.20 9.45 9.70
C LEU A 12 2.39 8.50 9.54
N LYS A 13 3.59 9.03 9.28
CA LYS A 13 4.80 8.21 9.09
C LYS A 13 5.14 7.40 10.34
N GLY A 14 4.89 7.96 11.53
CA GLY A 14 5.03 7.23 12.80
C GLY A 14 4.16 5.96 12.81
N CYS A 15 2.90 6.06 12.38
CA CYS A 15 2.03 4.89 12.28
C CYS A 15 2.53 3.85 11.27
N ILE A 16 3.15 4.28 10.16
CA ILE A 16 3.69 3.34 9.16
C ILE A 16 4.90 2.59 9.74
N TYR A 17 5.75 3.31 10.49
CA TYR A 17 6.89 2.75 11.19
C TYR A 17 6.46 1.76 12.29
N ASP A 18 5.50 2.14 13.13
CA ASP A 18 5.01 1.35 14.27
C ASP A 18 4.35 0.03 13.86
N VAL A 19 3.78 -0.03 12.66
CA VAL A 19 3.17 -1.26 12.12
C VAL A 19 4.24 -2.24 11.59
N HIS A 20 5.52 -1.88 11.64
CA HIS A 20 6.66 -2.74 11.32
C HIS A 20 6.63 -3.37 9.92
N VAL A 21 5.91 -2.75 8.97
CA VAL A 21 5.70 -3.29 7.61
C VAL A 21 7.02 -3.60 6.90
N CYS A 22 8.00 -2.70 7.00
CA CYS A 22 9.30 -2.91 6.35
C CYS A 22 10.18 -3.94 7.07
N GLN A 23 10.05 -4.08 8.40
CA GLN A 23 10.75 -5.13 9.15
C GLN A 23 10.16 -6.50 8.83
N ASP A 24 8.84 -6.62 8.76
CA ASP A 24 8.15 -7.84 8.35
C ASP A 24 8.49 -8.24 6.91
N LEU A 25 8.60 -7.25 6.01
CA LEU A 25 9.07 -7.50 4.65
C LEU A 25 10.49 -8.07 4.66
N ALA A 26 11.42 -7.43 5.38
CA ALA A 26 12.82 -7.86 5.47
C ALA A 26 12.96 -9.27 6.09
N ALA A 27 12.18 -9.58 7.12
CA ALA A 27 12.17 -10.90 7.75
C ALA A 27 11.60 -11.97 6.80
N SER A 28 10.49 -11.67 6.14
CA SER A 28 9.83 -12.59 5.21
C SER A 28 10.54 -12.73 3.86
N SER A 29 11.52 -11.87 3.55
CA SER A 29 12.33 -11.92 2.32
C SER A 29 13.73 -12.47 2.52
N MET A 30 14.17 -12.66 3.76
CA MET A 30 15.52 -13.11 4.10
C MET A 30 15.99 -14.39 3.34
N PRO A 31 15.14 -15.41 3.09
CA PRO A 31 15.56 -16.58 2.32
C PRO A 31 15.44 -16.43 0.80
N LEU A 32 14.95 -15.29 0.28
CA LEU A 32 14.61 -15.13 -1.13
C LEU A 32 15.80 -14.66 -1.97
N LYS A 33 15.94 -15.28 -3.16
CA LYS A 33 16.83 -14.79 -4.21
C LYS A 33 16.23 -13.55 -4.90
N PRO A 34 17.04 -12.72 -5.58
CA PRO A 34 16.54 -11.53 -6.27
C PRO A 34 15.40 -11.83 -7.27
N SER A 35 15.52 -12.94 -8.01
CA SER A 35 14.50 -13.39 -8.98
C SER A 35 13.17 -13.75 -8.34
N ASP A 36 13.19 -14.23 -7.10
CA ASP A 36 12.01 -14.64 -6.35
C ASP A 36 11.40 -13.44 -5.62
N PHE A 37 12.23 -12.50 -5.16
CA PHE A 37 11.78 -11.24 -4.59
C PHE A 37 11.00 -10.40 -5.61
N ASN A 38 11.49 -10.29 -6.86
CA ASN A 38 10.80 -9.56 -7.93
C ASN A 38 9.43 -10.17 -8.30
N LYS A 39 9.19 -11.44 -7.97
CA LYS A 39 7.89 -12.11 -8.17
C LYS A 39 6.97 -11.99 -6.95
N LYS A 40 7.49 -11.55 -5.80
CA LYS A 40 6.70 -11.38 -4.59
C LYS A 40 5.72 -10.24 -4.79
N LYS A 41 4.45 -10.50 -4.46
CA LYS A 41 3.42 -9.45 -4.49
C LYS A 41 3.62 -8.56 -3.27
N LEU A 42 4.21 -7.39 -3.49
CA LEU A 42 4.32 -6.34 -2.49
C LEU A 42 3.02 -5.52 -2.44
N SER A 43 2.63 -5.15 -1.24
CA SER A 43 1.62 -4.11 -1.02
C SER A 43 2.14 -2.75 -1.48
N TYR A 44 1.22 -1.80 -1.72
CA TYR A 44 1.61 -0.45 -2.14
C TYR A 44 2.53 0.27 -1.14
N VAL A 45 2.45 -0.08 0.16
CA VAL A 45 3.32 0.48 1.20
C VAL A 45 4.69 -0.21 1.16
N GLU A 46 4.74 -1.52 1.01
CA GLU A 46 6.00 -2.25 0.89
C GLU A 46 6.82 -1.77 -0.32
N SER A 47 6.19 -1.64 -1.49
CA SER A 47 6.87 -1.18 -2.70
C SER A 47 7.24 0.31 -2.66
N GLY A 48 6.47 1.13 -1.93
CA GLY A 48 6.65 2.58 -1.90
C GLY A 48 7.59 3.08 -0.81
N CYS A 49 7.63 2.41 0.34
CA CYS A 49 8.35 2.85 1.54
C CYS A 49 9.56 1.96 1.85
N CYS A 50 9.50 0.66 1.52
CA CYS A 50 10.51 -0.32 1.94
C CYS A 50 11.47 -0.73 0.82
N THR A 51 11.21 -0.33 -0.42
CA THR A 51 12.08 -0.55 -1.58
C THR A 51 12.32 0.77 -2.31
N PRO A 52 13.49 0.98 -2.92
CA PRO A 52 13.73 2.15 -3.74
C PRO A 52 12.90 2.09 -5.04
N PRO A 53 12.57 3.24 -5.65
CA PRO A 53 12.00 3.29 -6.99
C PRO A 53 12.89 2.58 -8.03
N GLU A 54 12.27 1.89 -9.00
CA GLU A 54 13.00 1.16 -10.06
C GLU A 54 13.86 2.10 -10.92
N GLU A 55 13.40 3.33 -11.11
CA GLU A 55 14.10 4.41 -11.82
C GLU A 55 15.40 4.86 -11.14
N CYS A 56 15.63 4.50 -9.87
CA CYS A 56 16.91 4.77 -9.22
C CYS A 56 18.03 3.82 -9.65
N HIS A 57 17.72 2.76 -10.40
CA HIS A 57 18.67 1.77 -10.93
C HIS A 57 19.65 1.20 -9.88
N MET A 58 19.16 1.01 -8.64
CA MET A 58 19.98 0.47 -7.55
C MET A 58 20.14 -1.05 -7.67
N ARG A 59 21.28 -1.57 -7.22
CA ARG A 59 21.55 -3.01 -7.19
C ARG A 59 20.94 -3.65 -5.94
N TYR A 60 20.07 -4.63 -6.16
CA TYR A 60 19.46 -5.43 -5.09
C TYR A 60 20.53 -6.19 -4.29
N VAL A 61 20.44 -6.12 -2.96
CA VAL A 61 21.19 -6.97 -2.04
C VAL A 61 20.21 -7.76 -1.16
N ASN A 62 19.25 -7.08 -0.56
CA ASN A 62 18.16 -7.67 0.20
C ASN A 62 16.92 -6.76 0.10
N ALA A 63 15.75 -7.18 0.59
CA ALA A 63 14.50 -6.45 0.39
C ALA A 63 14.56 -4.96 0.76
N THR A 64 15.17 -4.64 1.91
CA THR A 64 15.32 -3.26 2.40
C THR A 64 16.74 -2.71 2.24
N PHE A 65 17.62 -3.40 1.52
CA PHE A 65 19.01 -2.98 1.33
C PHE A 65 19.41 -3.01 -0.14
N TRP A 66 19.76 -1.84 -0.66
CA TRP A 66 20.05 -1.60 -2.07
C TRP A 66 21.30 -0.74 -2.21
N VAL A 67 22.20 -1.12 -3.12
CA VAL A 67 23.47 -0.42 -3.34
C VAL A 67 23.33 0.50 -4.54
N LYS A 68 23.65 1.79 -4.38
CA LYS A 68 23.77 2.72 -5.50
C LYS A 68 24.94 2.26 -6.38
N ASP A 69 24.71 2.17 -7.69
CA ASP A 69 25.77 1.88 -8.63
C ASP A 69 26.44 3.21 -9.01
N ASP A 70 27.73 3.38 -8.72
CA ASP A 70 28.47 4.62 -9.02
C ASP A 70 28.56 4.88 -10.54
N THR A 71 28.20 3.89 -11.36
CA THR A 71 28.21 3.95 -12.83
C THR A 71 26.89 4.36 -13.45
N SER A 72 25.77 4.38 -12.69
CA SER A 72 24.51 4.86 -13.24
C SER A 72 24.47 6.39 -13.17
N GLU A 73 24.67 7.04 -14.32
CA GLU A 73 24.32 8.45 -14.52
C GLU A 73 22.79 8.64 -14.51
N THR A 74 22.11 8.11 -13.49
CA THR A 74 20.76 8.57 -13.18
C THR A 74 20.97 9.83 -12.39
N ASP A 75 20.87 10.96 -13.08
CA ASP A 75 21.02 12.27 -12.46
C ASP A 75 20.20 12.31 -11.16
N PRO A 76 20.84 12.34 -9.97
CA PRO A 76 20.14 12.36 -8.71
C PRO A 76 19.25 13.62 -8.59
N SER A 77 19.44 14.63 -9.44
CA SER A 77 18.55 15.79 -9.54
C SER A 77 17.17 15.48 -10.15
N VAL A 78 17.03 14.38 -10.90
CA VAL A 78 15.80 14.06 -11.66
C VAL A 78 14.74 13.41 -10.78
N ASN A 79 15.12 12.78 -9.66
CA ASN A 79 14.16 12.20 -8.74
C ASN A 79 14.53 12.37 -7.26
N ALA A 80 13.74 13.20 -6.56
CA ALA A 80 13.89 13.47 -5.14
C ALA A 80 13.82 12.19 -4.28
N ASP A 81 13.09 11.16 -4.71
CA ASP A 81 12.93 9.91 -3.97
C ASP A 81 14.25 9.11 -3.92
N CYS A 82 15.06 9.14 -4.98
CA CYS A 82 16.35 8.45 -5.02
C CYS A 82 17.40 9.07 -4.07
N ASN A 83 17.24 10.36 -3.76
CA ASN A 83 18.06 11.07 -2.77
C ASN A 83 17.55 10.86 -1.35
N ALA A 84 16.24 10.80 -1.17
CA ALA A 84 15.60 10.57 0.11
C ALA A 84 15.83 9.12 0.60
N TRP A 85 15.96 8.15 -0.30
CA TRP A 85 16.24 6.75 0.03
C TRP A 85 17.55 6.57 0.82
N LYS A 86 17.46 5.85 1.95
CA LYS A 86 18.63 5.39 2.73
C LYS A 86 18.47 3.92 3.16
N ASN A 87 19.57 3.18 3.22
CA ASN A 87 19.61 1.81 3.78
C ASN A 87 19.55 1.77 5.32
N ASP A 88 18.94 2.78 5.94
CA ASP A 88 18.71 2.84 7.37
C ASP A 88 17.29 2.37 7.65
N ARG A 89 17.12 1.45 8.61
CA ARG A 89 15.81 0.88 8.95
C ARG A 89 14.81 1.92 9.42
N ASP A 90 15.30 3.02 10.01
CA ASP A 90 14.46 4.08 10.55
C ASP A 90 14.13 5.17 9.53
N VAL A 91 14.80 5.17 8.37
CA VAL A 91 14.62 6.19 7.33
C VAL A 91 14.00 5.61 6.06
N LEU A 92 14.58 4.52 5.52
CA LEU A 92 14.19 3.88 4.26
C LEU A 92 13.74 4.92 3.21
N CYS A 93 12.52 4.80 2.67
CA CYS A 93 11.89 5.82 1.83
C CYS A 93 10.69 6.49 2.53
N TYR A 94 10.66 6.59 3.86
CA TYR A 94 9.48 7.12 4.57
C TYR A 94 9.14 8.56 4.18
N ASP A 95 10.10 9.38 3.75
CA ASP A 95 9.84 10.75 3.30
C ASP A 95 9.70 10.87 1.76
N CYS A 96 9.80 9.76 1.02
CA CYS A 96 9.65 9.73 -0.44
C CYS A 96 8.19 9.92 -0.89
N GLN A 97 7.99 10.58 -2.02
CA GLN A 97 6.67 10.73 -2.65
C GLN A 97 6.08 9.36 -3.03
N SER A 98 6.91 8.41 -3.45
CA SER A 98 6.53 7.02 -3.69
C SER A 98 5.89 6.36 -2.47
N CYS A 99 6.40 6.63 -1.27
CA CYS A 99 5.83 6.12 -0.02
C CYS A 99 4.50 6.80 0.30
N LYS A 100 4.43 8.14 0.21
CA LYS A 100 3.20 8.89 0.46
C LYS A 100 2.06 8.45 -0.50
N GLN A 101 2.38 8.27 -1.77
CA GLN A 101 1.44 7.75 -2.78
C GLN A 101 1.06 6.29 -2.53
N GLY A 102 2.04 5.45 -2.18
CA GLY A 102 1.82 4.05 -1.82
C GLY A 102 0.84 3.90 -0.66
N TYR A 103 0.99 4.73 0.36
CA TYR A 103 0.08 4.78 1.51
C TYR A 103 -1.35 5.17 1.11
N VAL A 104 -1.52 6.22 0.31
CA VAL A 104 -2.85 6.64 -0.17
C VAL A 104 -3.50 5.56 -1.03
N LYS A 105 -2.74 4.88 -1.90
CA LYS A 105 -3.24 3.75 -2.69
C LYS A 105 -3.66 2.58 -1.81
N ALA A 106 -2.87 2.24 -0.80
CA ALA A 106 -3.21 1.19 0.18
C ALA A 106 -4.52 1.51 0.92
N LEU A 107 -4.66 2.75 1.42
CA LEU A 107 -5.91 3.19 2.05
C LEU A 107 -7.08 3.09 1.09
N LYS A 108 -6.98 3.68 -0.11
CA LYS A 108 -8.06 3.65 -1.11
C LYS A 108 -8.48 2.22 -1.45
N SER A 109 -7.54 1.29 -1.57
CA SER A 109 -7.84 -0.13 -1.81
C SER A 109 -8.66 -0.74 -0.67
N LYS A 110 -8.29 -0.47 0.59
CA LYS A 110 -9.04 -0.97 1.76
C LYS A 110 -10.44 -0.38 1.85
N TRP A 111 -10.56 0.94 1.72
CA TRP A 111 -11.86 1.63 1.73
C TRP A 111 -12.77 1.18 0.59
N SER A 112 -12.21 0.98 -0.61
CA SER A 112 -12.98 0.48 -1.75
C SER A 112 -13.53 -0.92 -1.51
N LYS A 113 -12.75 -1.84 -0.93
CA LYS A 113 -13.21 -3.20 -0.60
C LYS A 113 -14.33 -3.18 0.45
N LEU A 114 -14.19 -2.36 1.48
CA LEU A 114 -15.22 -2.20 2.51
C LEU A 114 -16.51 -1.61 1.91
N GLY A 115 -16.39 -0.61 1.03
CA GLY A 115 -17.54 -0.03 0.33
C GLY A 115 -18.31 -1.06 -0.50
N VAL A 116 -17.59 -1.89 -1.27
CA VAL A 116 -18.21 -2.98 -2.06
C VAL A 116 -18.94 -3.98 -1.16
N PHE A 117 -18.33 -4.37 -0.03
CA PHE A 117 -18.96 -5.26 0.93
C PHE A 117 -20.26 -4.68 1.52
N LEU A 118 -20.23 -3.41 1.95
CA LEU A 118 -21.39 -2.73 2.51
C LEU A 118 -22.54 -2.60 1.49
N VAL A 119 -22.23 -2.23 0.25
CA VAL A 119 -23.22 -2.14 -0.84
C VAL A 119 -23.85 -3.50 -1.12
N SER A 120 -23.04 -4.56 -1.18
CA SER A 120 -23.52 -5.94 -1.38
C SER A 120 -24.50 -6.36 -0.27
N MET A 121 -24.15 -6.12 0.99
CA MET A 121 -25.02 -6.41 2.14
C MET A 121 -26.33 -5.62 2.09
N ALA A 122 -26.27 -4.34 1.73
CA ALA A 122 -27.47 -3.50 1.63
C ALA A 122 -28.44 -4.01 0.56
N VAL A 123 -27.94 -4.39 -0.62
CA VAL A 123 -28.76 -4.98 -1.69
C VAL A 123 -29.42 -6.28 -1.24
N PHE A 124 -28.67 -7.14 -0.55
CA PHE A 124 -29.22 -8.38 0.00
C PHE A 124 -30.36 -8.14 0.98
N LEU A 125 -30.21 -7.19 1.92
CA LEU A 125 -31.26 -6.83 2.88
C LEU A 125 -32.50 -6.27 2.19
N ILE A 126 -32.32 -5.41 1.18
CA ILE A 126 -33.44 -4.86 0.39
C ILE A 126 -34.18 -5.99 -0.32
N ALA A 127 -33.47 -6.93 -0.94
CA ALA A 127 -34.09 -8.06 -1.63
C ALA A 127 -34.91 -8.95 -0.66
N CYS A 128 -34.36 -9.25 0.52
CA CYS A 128 -35.07 -10.01 1.56
C CYS A 128 -36.34 -9.27 2.03
N HIS A 129 -36.25 -7.96 2.29
CA HIS A 129 -37.41 -7.16 2.70
C HIS A 129 -38.48 -7.09 1.61
N MET A 130 -38.08 -6.90 0.35
CA MET A 130 -39.01 -6.88 -0.78
C MET A 130 -39.71 -8.24 -0.93
N ALA A 131 -39.00 -9.35 -0.81
CA ALA A 131 -39.59 -10.69 -0.87
C ALA A 131 -40.58 -10.94 0.28
N LEU A 132 -40.24 -10.55 1.51
CA LEU A 132 -41.13 -10.63 2.66
C LEU A 132 -42.39 -9.80 2.45
N PHE A 133 -42.25 -8.56 1.98
CA PHE A 133 -43.40 -7.70 1.71
C PHE A 133 -44.33 -8.31 0.67
N LEU A 134 -43.79 -8.82 -0.44
CA LEU A 134 -44.57 -9.50 -1.48
C LEU A 134 -45.28 -10.75 -0.94
N ALA A 135 -44.61 -11.55 -0.11
CA ALA A 135 -45.24 -12.71 0.53
C ALA A 135 -46.39 -12.29 1.46
N THR A 136 -46.20 -11.27 2.28
CA THR A 136 -47.26 -10.78 3.18
C THR A 136 -48.47 -10.22 2.42
N MET A 137 -48.25 -9.46 1.35
CA MET A 137 -49.33 -8.92 0.53
C MET A 137 -50.06 -10.02 -0.23
N TRP A 138 -49.34 -11.06 -0.67
CA TRP A 138 -49.94 -12.23 -1.31
C TRP A 138 -50.88 -12.98 -0.34
N GLU A 139 -50.45 -13.24 0.89
CA GLU A 139 -51.27 -13.87 1.93
C GLU A 139 -52.56 -13.07 2.22
N ILE A 140 -52.47 -11.73 2.33
CA ILE A 140 -53.62 -10.86 2.60
C ILE A 140 -54.63 -10.87 1.45
N HIS A 141 -54.18 -10.95 0.19
CA HIS A 141 -55.08 -10.94 -0.97
C HIS A 141 -55.71 -12.30 -1.29
N CYS A 142 -55.14 -13.40 -0.78
CA CYS A 142 -55.61 -14.77 -1.06
C CYS A 142 -56.38 -15.43 0.10
N THR A 143 -56.54 -14.76 1.24
CA THR A 143 -57.35 -15.23 2.39
C THR A 143 -58.70 -14.52 2.42
#